data_AF-A0A261D6F1-F1
#
_entry.id   AF-A0A261D6F1-F1
#
_cell.length_a   1.000
_cell.length_b   1.000
_cell.length_c   1.000
_cell.angle_alpha   90.00
_cell.angle_beta   90.00
_cell.angle_gamma   90.00
#
_symmetry.space_group_name_H-M   'P 1'
#
loop_
_entity.id
_entity.type
_entity.pdbx_description
1 polymer ?
#
loop_
_entity_poly.entity_id
_entity_poly.type
_entity_poly.pdbx_seq_one_letter_code
_entity_poly.pdbx_strand_id
1 'polypeptide(L)'
;MDPAWILIIGWFGIGAVIGLVVFAIGWLKNPPRKGQWIRPADPRRPMIWMPPVSAAPLITRALLATALGLCFIPVVLLLGFAGTAKNTAGPRPAHRW
;
A
#
# COMPACT_ATOMS: atom_id res chain seq x y z
N MET A 1 -0.36 16.44 22.46
CA MET A 1 -0.35 15.02 22.05
C MET A 1 1.07 14.51 22.15
N ASP A 2 1.28 13.33 22.71
CA ASP A 2 2.60 12.69 22.78
C ASP A 2 3.18 12.53 21.35
N PRO A 3 4.43 12.93 21.09
CA PRO A 3 5.11 12.67 19.83
C PRO A 3 5.01 11.21 19.35
N ALA A 4 4.99 10.25 20.29
CA ALA A 4 4.83 8.83 19.96
C ALA A 4 3.48 8.53 19.28
N TRP A 5 2.40 9.13 19.77
CA TRP A 5 1.06 8.96 19.16
C TRP A 5 0.98 9.56 17.76
N ILE A 6 1.63 10.70 17.53
CA ILE A 6 1.67 11.35 16.20
C ILE A 6 2.39 10.45 15.19
N LEU A 7 3.51 9.83 15.60
CA LEU A 7 4.26 8.90 14.76
C LEU A 7 3.45 7.64 14.45
N ILE A 8 2.76 7.07 15.44
CA ILE A 8 1.89 5.90 15.23
C ILE A 8 0.74 6.23 14.27
N ILE A 9 0.09 7.39 14.43
CA ILE A 9 -1.02 7.77 13.54
C ILE A 9 -0.50 8.03 12.12
N GLY A 10 0.61 8.76 11.97
CA GLY A 10 1.23 9.01 10.67
C GLY A 10 1.64 7.72 9.97
N TRP A 11 2.14 6.76 10.74
CA TRP A 11 2.47 5.42 10.29
C TRP A 11 1.29 4.66 9.69
N PHE A 12 0.20 4.54 10.47
CA PHE A 12 -1.04 3.92 10.00
C PHE A 12 -1.61 4.65 8.77
N GLY A 13 -1.48 5.97 8.74
CA GLY A 13 -1.86 6.81 7.59
C GLY A 13 -1.08 6.44 6.32
N ILE A 14 0.24 6.31 6.39
CA ILE A 14 1.07 5.95 5.23
C ILE A 14 0.71 4.56 4.70
N GLY A 15 0.55 3.57 5.58
CA GLY A 15 0.13 2.23 5.19
C GLY A 15 -1.25 2.23 4.50
N ALA A 16 -2.20 2.97 5.05
CA ALA A 16 -3.54 3.12 4.47
C ALA A 16 -3.51 3.78 3.09
N VAL A 17 -2.69 4.82 2.89
CA VAL A 17 -2.52 5.49 1.59
C VAL A 17 -1.96 4.53 0.55
N ILE A 18 -0.95 3.72 0.90
CA ILE A 18 -0.38 2.72 -0.02
C ILE A 18 -1.45 1.71 -0.45
N GLY A 19 -2.22 1.16 0.50
CA GLY A 19 -3.32 0.25 0.20
C GLY A 19 -4.37 0.87 -0.71
N LEU A 20 -4.74 2.13 -0.45
CA LEU A 20 -5.72 2.87 -1.23
C LEU A 20 -5.23 3.11 -2.67
N VAL A 21 -3.96 3.45 -2.86
CA VAL A 21 -3.35 3.60 -4.18
C VAL A 21 -3.37 2.28 -4.96
N VAL A 22 -3.00 1.17 -4.32
CA VAL A 22 -3.03 -0.16 -4.95
C VAL A 22 -4.45 -0.55 -5.34
N PHE A 23 -5.42 -0.29 -4.45
CA PHE A 23 -6.83 -0.51 -4.72
C PHE A 23 -7.32 0.34 -5.91
N ALA A 24 -7.03 1.64 -5.91
CA ALA A 24 -7.44 2.56 -6.96
C ALA A 24 -6.86 2.17 -8.33
N ILE A 25 -5.57 1.81 -8.39
CA ILE A 25 -4.92 1.34 -9.62
C ILE A 25 -5.55 0.04 -10.11
N GLY A 26 -5.80 -0.91 -9.20
CA GLY A 26 -6.45 -2.16 -9.56
C GLY A 26 -7.88 -1.95 -10.07
N TRP A 27 -8.60 -1.00 -9.47
CA TRP A 27 -9.98 -0.68 -9.84
C TRP A 27 -10.05 -0.02 -11.21
N LEU A 28 -9.10 0.88 -11.52
CA LEU A 28 -8.99 1.51 -12.82
C LEU A 28 -8.65 0.50 -13.92
N LYS A 29 -7.75 -0.46 -13.63
CA LYS A 29 -7.32 -1.47 -14.61
C LYS A 29 -8.35 -2.55 -14.86
N ASN A 30 -9.01 -3.05 -13.82
CA ASN A 30 -9.99 -4.12 -13.91
C ASN A 30 -11.10 -3.89 -12.89
N PRO A 31 -12.08 -3.01 -13.20
CA PRO A 31 -13.18 -2.75 -12.29
C PRO A 31 -14.00 -4.04 -12.12
N PRO A 32 -14.43 -4.34 -10.88
CA PRO A 32 -15.31 -5.47 -10.64
C PRO A 32 -16.62 -5.25 -11.37
N ARG A 33 -17.06 -6.30 -12.06
CA ARG A 33 -18.24 -6.27 -12.92
C ARG A 33 -19.09 -7.50 -12.67
N LYS A 34 -20.40 -7.31 -12.72
CA LYS A 34 -21.36 -8.41 -12.70
C LYS A 34 -21.31 -9.15 -14.05
N GLY A 35 -21.56 -10.45 -14.03
CA GLY A 35 -21.71 -11.22 -15.26
C GLY A 35 -22.92 -10.72 -16.02
N GLN A 36 -22.78 -10.47 -17.32
CA GLN A 36 -23.85 -9.91 -18.14
C GLN A 36 -23.79 -10.43 -19.57
N TRP A 37 -24.96 -10.56 -20.18
CA TRP A 37 -25.09 -10.79 -21.61
C TRP A 37 -24.90 -9.48 -22.35
N ILE A 38 -23.91 -9.43 -23.24
CA ILE A 38 -23.63 -8.25 -24.05
C ILE A 38 -24.13 -8.48 -25.46
N ARG A 39 -24.91 -7.52 -25.96
CA ARG A 39 -25.29 -7.46 -27.37
C ARG A 39 -24.11 -6.89 -28.16
N PRO A 40 -23.54 -7.63 -29.11
CA PRO A 40 -22.51 -7.08 -30.00
C PRO A 40 -23.07 -5.90 -30.79
N ALA A 41 -22.21 -4.96 -31.17
CA ALA A 41 -22.60 -3.81 -32.01
C ALA A 41 -23.14 -4.24 -33.38
N ASP A 42 -22.69 -5.41 -33.87
CA ASP A 42 -23.21 -6.04 -35.08
C ASP A 42 -24.43 -6.92 -34.75
N PRO A 43 -25.64 -6.59 -35.23
CA PRO A 43 -26.88 -7.28 -34.89
C PRO A 43 -26.97 -8.72 -35.44
N ARG A 44 -26.05 -9.14 -36.32
CA ARG A 44 -25.99 -10.50 -36.86
C ARG A 44 -25.22 -11.48 -35.97
N ARG A 45 -24.52 -10.99 -34.94
CA ARG A 45 -23.75 -11.84 -34.03
C ARG A 45 -24.61 -12.28 -32.83
N PRO A 46 -24.47 -13.55 -32.38
CA PRO A 46 -25.16 -14.01 -31.19
C PRO A 46 -24.68 -13.25 -29.95
N MET A 47 -25.52 -13.21 -28.91
CA MET A 47 -25.16 -12.59 -27.63
C MET A 47 -23.92 -13.27 -27.04
N ILE A 48 -23.03 -12.47 -26.46
CA ILE A 48 -21.80 -12.95 -25.83
C ILE A 48 -21.99 -12.87 -24.32
N TRP A 49 -21.78 -13.99 -23.62
CA TRP A 49 -21.72 -13.99 -22.16
C TRP A 49 -20.39 -13.40 -21.72
N MET A 50 -20.44 -12.33 -20.93
CA MET A 50 -19.27 -11.72 -20.35
C MET A 50 -19.17 -12.16 -18.88
N PRO A 51 -18.10 -12.90 -18.48
CA PRO A 51 -18.03 -13.47 -17.15
C PRO A 51 -17.86 -12.39 -16.06
N PRO A 52 -18.36 -12.66 -14.84
CA PRO A 52 -18.18 -11.77 -13.70
C PRO A 52 -16.70 -11.65 -13.32
N VAL A 53 -16.30 -10.48 -12.83
CA VAL A 53 -14.98 -10.25 -12.24
C VAL A 53 -15.18 -9.79 -10.81
N SER A 54 -14.64 -10.54 -9.86
CA SER A 54 -14.77 -10.26 -8.44
C SER A 54 -13.79 -9.18 -7.98
N ALA A 55 -14.20 -8.39 -6.97
CA ALA A 55 -13.33 -7.42 -6.31
C ALA A 55 -12.36 -8.06 -5.31
N ALA A 56 -12.56 -9.34 -4.97
CA ALA A 56 -11.79 -10.08 -3.97
C ALA A 56 -10.27 -9.99 -4.17
N PRO A 57 -9.68 -10.34 -5.35
CA PRO A 57 -8.22 -10.27 -5.53
C PRO A 57 -7.67 -8.84 -5.41
N LEU A 58 -8.51 -7.87 -5.73
CA LEU A 58 -8.24 -6.44 -5.68
C LEU A 58 -8.10 -5.97 -4.23
N ILE A 59 -9.07 -6.34 -3.38
CA ILE A 59 -9.07 -6.09 -1.95
C ILE A 59 -7.92 -6.82 -1.26
N THR A 60 -7.67 -8.09 -1.60
CA THR A 60 -6.58 -8.87 -1.01
C THR A 60 -5.22 -8.25 -1.29
N ARG A 61 -4.98 -7.77 -2.53
CA ARG A 61 -3.73 -7.07 -2.89
C ARG A 61 -3.58 -5.75 -2.16
N ALA A 62 -4.66 -4.98 -2.02
CA ALA A 62 -4.64 -3.72 -1.28
C ALA A 62 -4.33 -3.96 0.21
N LEU A 63 -4.98 -4.93 0.84
CA LEU A 63 -4.73 -5.30 2.23
C LEU A 63 -3.30 -5.81 2.44
N LEU A 64 -2.79 -6.65 1.53
CA LEU A 64 -1.41 -7.12 1.60
C LEU A 64 -0.42 -5.96 1.46
N ALA A 65 -0.66 -5.02 0.54
CA ALA A 65 0.18 -3.84 0.37
C ALA A 65 0.17 -2.93 1.62
N THR A 66 -1.00 -2.73 2.23
CA THR A 66 -1.13 -2.02 3.52
C THR A 66 -0.33 -2.74 4.60
N ALA A 67 -0.53 -4.05 4.76
CA ALA A 67 0.15 -4.84 5.79
C ALA A 67 1.67 -4.82 5.61
N LEU A 68 2.16 -4.95 4.37
CA LEU A 68 3.58 -4.84 4.07
C LEU A 68 4.12 -3.44 4.35
N GLY A 69 3.41 -2.38 3.97
CA GLY A 69 3.79 -1.01 4.32
C GLY A 69 3.91 -0.81 5.84
N LEU A 70 2.93 -1.32 6.59
CA LEU A 70 2.89 -1.26 8.05
C LEU A 70 3.86 -2.21 8.78
N CYS A 71 4.52 -3.13 8.07
CA CYS A 71 5.51 -4.03 8.66
C CYS A 71 6.95 -3.69 8.20
N PHE A 72 7.15 -3.15 7.00
CA PHE A 72 8.48 -2.94 6.42
C PHE A 72 9.04 -1.53 6.62
N ILE A 73 8.20 -0.48 6.65
CA ILE A 73 8.74 0.87 6.81
C ILE A 73 9.43 1.07 8.21
N PRO A 74 9.20 0.30 9.33
CA PRO A 74 9.92 0.56 10.58
C PRO A 74 11.32 -0.09 10.53
N VAL A 75 11.48 -1.16 9.73
CA VAL A 75 12.79 -1.74 9.41
C VAL A 75 13.60 -0.77 8.56
N VAL A 76 12.97 -0.11 7.57
CA VAL A 76 13.62 0.93 6.75
C VAL A 76 13.97 2.16 7.60
N LEU A 77 13.08 2.59 8.49
CA LEU A 77 13.35 3.69 9.41
C LEU A 77 14.44 3.35 10.43
N LEU A 78 14.50 2.12 10.93
CA LEU A 78 15.59 1.64 11.80
C LEU A 78 16.93 1.61 11.06
N LEU A 79 16.95 1.20 9.79
CA LEU A 79 18.17 1.27 8.96
C LEU A 79 18.57 2.71 8.66
N GLY A 80 17.59 3.60 8.40
CA GLY A 80 17.81 5.04 8.26
C GLY A 80 18.37 5.66 9.55
N PHE A 81 17.81 5.31 10.71
CA PHE A 81 18.28 5.73 12.02
C PHE A 81 19.67 5.17 12.36
N ALA A 82 19.96 3.91 12.03
CA ALA A 82 21.29 3.33 12.20
C ALA A 82 22.33 4.00 11.30
N GLY A 83 21.92 4.43 10.10
CA GLY A 83 22.74 5.23 9.19
C GLY A 83 23.01 6.66 9.68
N THR A 84 22.02 7.32 10.30
CA THR A 84 22.18 8.68 10.83
C THR A 84 22.82 8.71 12.22
N ALA A 85 22.67 7.68 13.05
CA ALA A 85 23.29 7.56 14.37
C ALA A 85 24.82 7.56 14.31
N LYS A 86 25.43 7.04 13.22
CA LYS A 86 26.87 7.14 12.99
C LYS A 86 27.36 8.59 12.78
N ASN A 87 26.49 9.48 12.28
CA ASN A 87 26.84 10.86 11.98
C ASN A 87 26.54 11.83 13.14
N THR A 88 25.76 11.41 14.14
CA THR A 88 25.42 12.20 15.34
C THR A 88 26.21 11.81 16.58
N ALA A 89 27.00 10.74 16.55
CA ALA A 89 27.99 10.44 17.59
C ALA A 89 29.15 11.44 17.48
N GLY A 90 28.99 12.61 18.12
CA GLY A 90 30.07 13.58 18.28
C GLY A 90 31.30 12.95 18.94
N PRO A 91 32.50 13.52 18.73
CA PRO A 91 33.74 12.96 19.25
C PRO A 91 33.63 12.72 20.76
N ARG A 92 33.92 11.47 21.19
CA ARG A 92 33.97 11.10 22.61
C ARG A 92 34.89 12.09 23.33
N PRO A 93 34.46 12.73 24.44
CA PRO A 93 35.36 13.53 25.24
C PRO A 93 36.47 12.61 25.77
N ALA A 94 37.70 12.85 25.30
CA ALA A 94 38.87 12.19 25.84
C ALA A 94 39.06 12.73 27.26
N HIS A 95 38.68 11.93 28.26
CA HIS A 95 39.09 12.17 29.64
C HIS A 95 40.63 12.28 29.67
N ARG A 96 41.14 13.49 29.91
CA ARG A 96 42.50 13.68 30.42
C ARG A 96 42.36 13.82 31.94
N TRP A 97 42.78 12.77 32.63
CA TRP A 97 43.19 12.84 34.04
C TRP A 97 44.58 13.45 34.09
#